data_AF-A0A924QY89-F1
#
_entry.id   AF-A0A924QY89-F1
#
_cell.length_a   1.000
_cell.length_b   1.000
_cell.length_c   1.000
_cell.angle_alpha   90.00
_cell.angle_beta   90.00
_cell.angle_gamma   90.00
#
_symmetry.space_group_name_H-M   'P 1'
#
loop_
_entity.id
_entity.type
_entity.pdbx_description
1 polymer ?
#
loop_
_entity_poly.entity_id
_entity_poly.type
_entity_poly.pdbx_seq_one_letter_code
_entity_poly.pdbx_strand_id
1 'polypeptide(L)'
;PLILQRCVFAHRSGERGHECMLQYLGVQALLDLGLRLGVGSGAALAWPMLQSACTILRDMASFAQAGVSEKSVKSTAPLSA
;
A
#
# COMPACT_ATOMS: atom_id res chain seq x y z
N PRO A 1 20.04 0.58 -12.94
CA PRO A 1 18.75 0.18 -13.55
C PRO A 1 17.66 -0.32 -12.55
N LEU A 2 18.00 -1.00 -11.43
CA LEU A 2 17.01 -1.62 -10.53
C LEU A 2 16.66 -0.82 -9.25
N ILE A 3 16.99 0.47 -9.18
CA ILE A 3 16.92 1.23 -7.93
C ILE A 3 15.47 1.48 -7.50
N LEU A 4 14.59 1.86 -8.44
CA LEU A 4 13.21 2.24 -8.14
C LEU A 4 12.41 1.12 -7.46
N GLN A 5 12.61 -0.14 -7.87
CA GLN A 5 11.94 -1.31 -7.28
C GLN A 5 12.33 -1.57 -5.82
N ARG A 6 13.41 -0.95 -5.34
CA ARG A 6 13.93 -1.09 -3.97
C ARG A 6 13.58 0.13 -3.11
N CYS A 7 12.93 1.14 -3.70
CA CYS A 7 12.52 2.33 -3.00
C CYS A 7 11.08 2.16 -2.49
N VAL A 8 10.87 2.62 -1.26
CA VAL A 8 9.54 2.92 -0.75
C VAL A 8 9.36 4.43 -0.81
N PHE A 9 8.36 4.90 -1.55
CA PHE A 9 8.01 6.30 -1.61
C PHE A 9 7.17 6.65 -0.38
N ALA A 10 7.80 7.23 0.65
CA ALA A 10 7.21 7.36 1.97
C ALA A 10 6.00 8.31 2.01
N HIS A 11 6.16 9.55 1.56
CA HIS A 11 5.08 10.52 1.56
C HIS A 11 5.14 11.42 0.33
N ARG A 12 4.00 11.97 -0.06
CA ARG A 12 3.92 13.11 -0.95
C ARG A 12 4.22 14.38 -0.14
N SER A 13 5.36 15.00 -0.42
CA SER A 13 5.65 16.34 0.09
C SER A 13 4.63 17.35 -0.44
N GLY A 14 4.28 18.34 0.39
CA GLY A 14 3.49 19.49 -0.04
C GLY A 14 4.22 20.37 -1.06
N GLU A 15 5.53 20.19 -1.26
CA GLU A 15 6.29 20.89 -2.29
C GLU A 15 5.76 20.61 -3.71
N ARG A 16 5.49 21.67 -4.47
CA ARG A 16 4.80 21.59 -5.78
C ARG A 16 5.49 20.63 -6.76
N GLY A 17 6.83 20.59 -6.75
CA GLY A 17 7.61 19.75 -7.65
C GLY A 17 7.57 18.26 -7.31
N HIS A 18 7.18 17.89 -6.09
CA HIS A 18 7.27 16.50 -5.65
C HIS A 18 6.23 15.60 -6.33
N GLU A 19 5.01 16.10 -6.53
CA GLU A 19 3.97 15.39 -7.31
C GLU A 19 4.44 15.11 -8.75
N CYS A 20 5.00 16.12 -9.43
CA CYS A 20 5.54 15.95 -10.78
C CYS A 20 6.66 14.90 -10.82
N MET A 21 7.51 14.84 -9.78
CA MET A 21 8.56 13.83 -9.67
C MET A 21 7.99 12.42 -9.52
N LEU A 22 6.96 12.23 -8.67
CA LEU A 22 6.31 10.93 -8.50
C LEU A 22 5.67 10.45 -9.82
N GLN A 23 5.00 11.36 -10.54
CA GLN A 23 4.41 11.08 -11.85
C GLN A 23 5.46 10.71 -12.90
N TYR A 24 6.55 11.48 -13.00
CA TYR A 24 7.66 11.19 -13.91
C TYR A 24 8.28 9.81 -13.64
N LEU A 25 8.40 9.44 -12.37
CA LEU A 25 8.91 8.13 -11.96
C LEU A 25 7.88 6.99 -12.09
N GLY A 26 6.59 7.30 -12.28
CA GLY A 26 5.51 6.32 -12.36
C GLY A 26 5.25 5.59 -11.04
N VAL A 27 5.36 6.29 -9.90
CA VAL A 27 5.28 5.72 -8.55
C VAL A 27 4.28 6.47 -7.68
N GLN A 28 3.76 5.80 -6.65
CA GLN A 28 2.84 6.37 -5.68
C GLN A 28 3.46 6.38 -4.28
N ALA A 29 3.30 7.48 -3.55
CA ALA A 29 3.70 7.55 -2.15
C ALA A 29 2.69 6.88 -1.21
N LEU A 30 3.15 6.38 -0.05
CA LEU A 30 2.29 5.74 0.95
C LEU A 30 1.38 6.74 1.69
N LEU A 31 1.88 7.94 1.96
CA LEU A 31 1.22 8.95 2.76
C LEU A 31 1.01 10.26 1.97
N ASP A 32 -0.12 10.93 2.19
CA ASP A 32 -0.35 12.30 1.74
C ASP A 32 -0.89 13.14 2.89
N LEU A 33 0.02 13.85 3.56
CA LEU A 33 -0.25 14.60 4.80
C LEU A 33 0.08 16.10 4.65
N GLY A 34 0.40 16.56 3.44
CA GLY A 34 0.80 17.95 3.18
C GLY A 34 2.10 18.40 3.85
N LEU A 35 2.93 17.47 4.34
CA LEU A 35 4.18 17.75 5.05
C LEU A 35 5.23 18.40 4.14
N ARG A 36 6.00 19.35 4.68
CA ARG A 36 7.10 20.05 3.98
C ARG A 36 8.38 20.22 4.81
N LEU A 37 8.44 19.58 5.98
CA LEU A 37 9.56 19.73 6.92
C LEU A 37 10.89 19.15 6.37
N GLY A 38 10.82 18.05 5.63
CA GLY A 38 12.01 17.36 5.14
C GLY A 38 12.72 16.56 6.25
N VAL A 39 14.06 16.46 6.15
CA VAL A 39 14.94 15.78 7.12
C VAL A 39 14.56 14.31 7.38
N GLY A 40 13.89 13.66 6.42
CA GLY A 40 13.42 12.27 6.56
C GLY A 40 12.17 12.09 7.45
N SER A 41 11.52 13.16 7.89
CA SER A 41 10.31 13.08 8.73
C SER A 41 9.20 12.21 8.10
N GLY A 42 8.94 12.37 6.80
CA GLY A 42 7.97 11.52 6.09
C GLY A 42 8.37 10.04 6.04
N ALA A 43 9.67 9.73 5.95
CA ALA A 43 10.17 8.37 6.00
C ALA A 43 10.04 7.76 7.41
N ALA A 44 10.34 8.54 8.45
CA ALA A 44 10.15 8.13 9.84
C ALA A 44 8.67 7.82 10.14
N LEU A 45 7.74 8.61 9.60
CA LEU A 45 6.30 8.37 9.74
C LEU A 45 5.82 7.14 8.97
N ALA A 46 6.40 6.83 7.81
CA ALA A 46 6.06 5.64 7.04
C ALA A 46 6.64 4.34 7.62
N TRP A 47 7.70 4.42 8.45
CA TRP A 47 8.41 3.26 8.95
C TRP A 47 7.53 2.24 9.70
N PRO A 48 6.66 2.65 10.65
CA PRO A 48 5.77 1.71 11.32
C PRO A 48 4.84 0.96 10.36
N MET A 49 4.41 1.57 9.24
CA MET A 49 3.57 0.90 8.25
C MET A 49 4.29 -0.27 7.58
N LEU A 50 5.59 -0.11 7.30
CA LEU A 50 6.42 -1.19 6.75
C LEU A 50 6.57 -2.34 7.74
N GLN A 51 6.76 -2.01 9.02
CA GLN A 51 6.79 -3.03 10.08
C GLN A 51 5.45 -3.77 10.17
N SER A 52 4.33 -3.04 10.16
CA SER A 52 2.99 -3.64 10.17
C SER A 52 2.72 -4.52 8.95
N ALA A 53 3.13 -4.10 7.74
CA ALA A 53 2.98 -4.93 6.54
C ALA A 53 3.74 -6.26 6.68
N CYS A 54 4.98 -6.22 7.17
CA CYS A 54 5.78 -7.41 7.45
C CYS A 54 5.13 -8.32 8.51
N THR A 55 4.56 -7.74 9.56
CA THR A 55 3.85 -8.48 10.62
C THR A 55 2.59 -9.13 10.07
N ILE A 56 1.77 -8.41 9.29
CA ILE A 56 0.56 -8.95 8.67
C ILE A 56 0.90 -10.15 7.78
N LEU A 57 1.91 -10.04 6.92
CA LEU A 57 2.30 -11.13 6.03
C LEU A 57 2.78 -12.37 6.77
N ARG A 58 3.36 -12.21 7.95
CA ARG A 58 3.98 -13.30 8.72
C ARG A 58 3.01 -13.96 9.69
N ASP A 59 2.18 -13.15 10.34
CA ASP A 59 1.48 -13.54 11.56
C ASP A 59 -0.05 -13.56 11.39
N MET A 60 -0.59 -12.99 10.28
CA MET A 60 -2.04 -13.01 10.04
C MET A 60 -2.51 -14.44 9.71
N ALA A 61 -3.48 -14.93 10.48
CA ALA A 61 -4.12 -16.21 10.24
C ALA A 61 -4.80 -16.23 8.86
N SER A 62 -4.67 -17.35 8.13
CA SER A 62 -5.47 -17.61 6.94
C SER A 62 -6.96 -17.75 7.30
N PHE A 63 -7.84 -17.64 6.30
CA PHE A 63 -9.28 -17.82 6.52
C PHE A 63 -9.63 -19.17 7.15
N ALA A 64 -8.95 -20.24 6.74
CA ALA A 64 -9.13 -21.57 7.33
C ALA A 64 -8.73 -21.61 8.81
N GLN A 65 -7.57 -21.02 9.16
CA GLN A 65 -7.10 -20.94 10.54
C GLN A 65 -7.98 -20.03 11.42
N ALA A 66 -8.55 -18.98 10.83
CA ALA A 66 -9.45 -18.05 11.50
C ALA A 66 -10.90 -18.55 11.58
N GLY A 67 -11.24 -19.70 10.97
CA GLY A 67 -12.59 -20.26 10.97
C GLY A 67 -13.60 -19.43 10.16
N VAL A 68 -13.14 -18.69 9.15
CA VAL A 68 -14.01 -17.86 8.30
C VAL A 68 -14.74 -18.74 7.30
N SER A 69 -16.07 -18.72 7.32
CA SER A 69 -16.90 -19.50 6.39
C SER A 69 -16.89 -18.89 4.99
N GLU A 70 -16.62 -19.71 3.97
CA GLU A 70 -16.71 -19.26 2.58
C GLU A 70 -18.17 -19.13 2.13
N LYS A 71 -18.49 -18.03 1.44
CA LYS A 71 -19.80 -17.85 0.84
C LYS A 71 -19.86 -18.67 -0.45
N SER A 72 -20.61 -19.78 -0.43
CA SER A 72 -20.91 -20.54 -1.65
C SER A 72 -21.65 -19.64 -2.64
N VAL A 73 -21.01 -19.33 -3.77
CA VAL A 73 -21.67 -18.68 -4.89
C VAL A 73 -22.61 -19.72 -5.50
N LYS A 74 -23.91 -19.58 -5.24
CA LYS A 74 -24.93 -20.36 -5.95
C LYS A 74 -24.83 -19.97 -7.43
N SER A 75 -24.40 -20.92 -8.27
CA SER A 75 -24.54 -20.81 -9.72
C SER A 75 -26.02 -20.64 -10.03
N THR A 76 -26.43 -19.42 -10.34
CA THR A 76 -27.72 -19.17 -11.00
C THR A 76 -27.61 -19.80 -12.38
N ALA A 77 -28.29 -20.93 -12.57
CA ALA A 77 -28.50 -21.53 -13.88
C ALA A 77 -29.06 -20.46 -14.84
N PRO A 78 -28.64 -20.46 -16.12
CA PRO A 78 -29.14 -19.47 -17.07
C PRO A 78 -30.65 -19.62 -17.18
N LEU A 79 -31.37 -18.51 -17.00
CA LEU A 79 -32.78 -18.42 -17.36
C LEU A 79 -32.89 -18.66 -18.87
N SER A 80 -33.31 -19.87 -19.25
CA SER A 80 -33.72 -20.16 -20.61
C SER A 80 -35.02 -19.41 -20.92
N ALA A 81 -34.95 -18.47 -21.84
CA ALA A 81 -36.09 -17.98 -22.61
C ALA A 81 -35.73 -18.12 -24.09
#